data_AF-A0AAD1Y7V8-F1
#
_entry.id   AF-A0AAD1Y7V8-F1
#
_cell.length_a   1.000
_cell.length_b   1.000
_cell.length_c   1.000
_cell.angle_alpha   90.00
_cell.angle_beta   90.00
_cell.angle_gamma   90.00
#
_symmetry.space_group_name_H-M   'P 1'
#
loop_
_entity.id
_entity.type
_entity.pdbx_description
1 polymer ?
#
loop_
_entity_poly.entity_id
_entity_poly.type
_entity_poly.pdbx_seq_one_letter_code
_entity_poly.pdbx_strand_id
1 'polypeptide(L)' 'MEESKEVVLQIDEKTRVQVTKKGRNVLVDIREMYTDGNGKLQPGRKGFCFSAEGWGLFQGLVGDIDLALKQLQEE' A
#
# COMPACT_ATOMS: atom_id res chain seq x y z
N MET A 1 -20.49 9.74 15.39
CA MET A 1 -19.50 9.70 14.29
C MET A 1 -18.42 8.74 14.73
N GLU A 2 -18.25 7.60 14.05
CA GLU A 2 -17.19 6.65 14.38
C GLU A 2 -15.86 7.26 13.91
N GLU A 3 -14.90 7.43 14.81
CA GLU A 3 -13.57 7.95 14.44
C GLU A 3 -12.90 6.96 13.48
N SER A 4 -12.56 7.43 12.28
CA SER A 4 -11.81 6.65 11.31
C SER A 4 -10.37 6.51 11.82
N LYS A 5 -9.97 5.28 12.15
CA LYS A 5 -8.57 4.98 12.50
C LYS A 5 -7.78 4.67 11.24
N GLU A 6 -6.68 5.38 11.06
CA GLU A 6 -5.72 5.13 9.99
C GLU A 6 -4.29 5.07 10.53
N VAL A 7 -3.49 4.19 9.93
CA VAL A 7 -2.04 4.12 10.12
C VAL A 7 -1.39 4.35 8.78
N VAL A 8 -0.46 5.30 8.71
CA VAL A 8 0.27 5.65 7.49
C VAL A 8 1.75 5.33 7.67
N LEU A 9 2.31 4.59 6.72
CA LEU A 9 3.72 4.20 6.67
C LEU A 9 4.29 4.66 5.34
N GLN A 10 5.43 5.37 5.34
CA GLN A 10 6.11 5.75 4.10
C GLN A 10 7.05 4.63 3.63
N ILE A 11 7.02 4.35 2.33
CA ILE A 11 8.01 3.50 1.65
C ILE A 11 9.13 4.38 1.11
N ASP A 12 8.77 5.44 0.40
CA ASP A 12 9.69 6.43 -0.15
C ASP A 12 9.03 7.84 -0.13
N GLU A 13 9.66 8.84 -0.75
CA GLU A 13 9.17 10.22 -0.80
C GLU A 13 7.77 10.37 -1.42
N LYS A 14 7.41 9.49 -2.37
CA LYS A 14 6.18 9.53 -3.15
C LYS A 14 5.27 8.34 -2.86
N THR A 15 5.76 7.24 -2.29
CA THR A 15 4.96 6.02 -2.08
C THR A 15 4.69 5.77 -0.61
N ARG A 16 3.43 5.47 -0.27
CA ARG A 16 3.03 5.14 1.10
C ARG A 16 2.12 3.92 1.16
N VAL A 17 2.11 3.28 2.31
CA VAL A 17 1.13 2.27 2.74
C VAL A 17 0.19 2.91 3.75
N GLN A 18 -1.12 2.73 3.57
CA GLN A 18 -2.14 3.21 4.48
C GLN A 18 -3.05 2.06 4.91
N VAL A 19 -3.10 1.79 6.20
CA VAL A 19 -4.04 0.85 6.81
C VAL A 19 -5.21 1.63 7.36
N THR A 20 -6.41 1.45 6.80
CA THR A 20 -7.60 2.21 7.22
C THR A 20 -8.72 1.29 7.64
N LYS A 21 -9.40 1.62 8.75
CA LYS A 21 -10.66 1.00 9.14
C LYS A 21 -11.84 1.86 8.69
N LYS A 22 -12.66 1.33 7.77
CA LYS A 22 -13.91 1.96 7.31
C LYS A 22 -15.09 1.04 7.64
N GLY A 23 -15.81 1.37 8.71
CA GLY A 23 -16.86 0.50 9.26
C GLY A 23 -16.29 -0.84 9.70
N ARG A 24 -16.78 -1.94 9.10
CA ARG A 24 -16.31 -3.31 9.38
C ARG A 24 -15.07 -3.71 8.58
N ASN A 25 -14.69 -2.93 7.57
CA ASN A 25 -13.62 -3.30 6.66
C ASN A 25 -12.30 -2.69 7.12
N VAL A 26 -11.24 -3.50 7.10
CA VAL A 26 -9.85 -3.05 7.21
C VAL A 26 -9.21 -3.22 5.85
N LEU A 27 -8.61 -2.14 5.35
CA LEU A 27 -8.00 -2.06 4.03
C LEU A 27 -6.52 -1.69 4.15
N VAL A 28 -5.69 -2.23 3.27
CA VAL A 28 -4.27 -1.89 3.12
C VAL A 28 -4.06 -1.30 1.73
N ASP A 29 -3.90 0.01 1.62
CA ASP A 29 -3.67 0.72 0.35
C ASP A 29 -2.20 1.06 0.19
N ILE A 30 -1.57 0.59 -0.89
CA ILE A 30 -0.20 0.93 -1.28
C ILE A 30 -0.29 1.81 -2.51
N ARG A 31 0.20 3.06 -2.42
CA ARG A 31 -0.08 4.06 -3.46
C ARG A 31 1.05 5.07 -3.64
N GLU A 32 1.34 5.38 -4.91
CA GLU A 32 2.12 6.56 -5.28
C GLU A 32 1.26 7.81 -5.13
N MET A 33 1.79 8.81 -4.45
CA MET A 33 1.24 10.12 -4.22
C MET A 33 1.82 11.12 -5.22
N TYR A 34 1.05 12.16 -5.53
CA TYR A 34 1.55 13.31 -6.28
C TYR A 34 1.24 14.60 -5.54
N THR A 35 2.05 15.63 -5.77
CA THR A 35 1.80 16.97 -5.25
C THR A 35 0.91 17.72 -6.23
N ASP A 36 -0.25 18.20 -5.76
CA ASP A 36 -1.13 19.03 -6.59
C ASP A 36 -0.59 20.47 -6.75
N GLY A 37 -1.28 21.27 -7.56
CA GLY A 37 -0.89 22.66 -7.82
C GLY A 37 -0.92 23.57 -6.58
N ASN A 38 -1.50 23.12 -5.47
CA ASN A 38 -1.53 23.83 -4.18
C ASN A 38 -0.47 23.31 -3.19
N GLY A 39 0.43 22.41 -3.63
CA GLY A 39 1.45 21.83 -2.77
C GLY A 39 0.96 20.69 -1.88
N LYS A 40 -0.25 20.15 -2.07
CA LYS A 40 -0.80 19.08 -1.22
C LYS A 40 -0.54 17.71 -1.83
N LEU A 41 -0.20 16.74 -0.98
CA LEU A 41 -0.08 15.34 -1.38
C LEU A 41 -1.46 14.74 -1.63
N GLN A 42 -1.65 14.22 -2.84
CA GLN A 42 -2.88 13.58 -3.31
C GLN A 42 -2.59 12.13 -3.73
N PRO A 43 -3.56 11.21 -3.54
CA PRO A 43 -3.43 9.84 -3.99
C PRO A 43 -3.36 9.79 -5.52
N GLY A 44 -2.29 9.22 -6.07
CA GLY A 44 -2.13 9.02 -7.50
C GLY A 44 -2.90 7.81 -8.03
N ARG A 45 -2.89 7.67 -9.37
CA ARG A 45 -3.54 6.54 -10.07
C ARG A 45 -2.84 5.20 -9.83
N LYS A 46 -1.52 5.22 -9.63
CA LYS A 46 -0.73 4.01 -9.40
C LYS A 46 -0.81 3.57 -7.95
N GLY A 47 -1.35 2.39 -7.73
CA GLY A 47 -1.47 1.79 -6.41
C GLY A 47 -2.45 0.63 -6.41
N PHE A 48 -2.49 -0.10 -5.31
CA PHE A 48 -3.37 -1.22 -5.11
C PHE A 48 -3.89 -1.23 -3.68
N CYS A 49 -5.17 -1.57 -3.51
CA CYS A 49 -5.82 -1.63 -2.21
C CYS A 49 -6.26 -3.05 -1.93
N PHE A 50 -5.68 -3.66 -0.90
CA PHE A 50 -6.04 -4.98 -0.42
C PHE A 50 -7.16 -4.90 0.62
N SER A 51 -8.02 -5.92 0.64
CA SER A 51 -8.72 -6.29 1.86
C SER A 51 -7.74 -6.91 2.87
N ALA A 52 -8.13 -6.99 4.14
CA ALA A 52 -7.32 -7.69 5.15
C ALA A 52 -6.99 -9.15 4.75
N GLU A 53 -7.94 -9.85 4.12
CA GLU A 53 -7.74 -11.21 3.61
C GLU A 53 -6.76 -11.23 2.42
N GLY A 54 -6.95 -10.35 1.44
CA GLY A 54 -6.06 -10.24 0.28
C GLY A 54 -4.62 -9.89 0.67
N TRP A 55 -4.45 -9.09 1.74
CA TRP A 55 -3.13 -8.81 2.30
C TRP A 55 -2.46 -10.07 2.86
N GLY A 56 -3.20 -10.90 3.60
CA GLY A 56 -2.67 -12.16 4.12
C GLY A 56 -2.23 -13.13 3.00
N LEU A 57 -3.01 -13.22 1.92
CA LEU A 57 -2.64 -14.01 0.74
C LEU A 57 -1.38 -13.45 0.07
N PHE A 58 -1.28 -12.13 -0.10
CA PHE A 58 -0.08 -11.48 -0.65
C PHE A 58 1.16 -11.76 0.21
N GLN A 59 1.05 -11.66 1.55
CA GLN A 59 2.13 -11.98 2.47
C GLN A 59 2.63 -13.43 2.30
N GLY A 60 1.73 -14.37 2.02
CA GLY A 60 2.08 -15.76 1.73
C GLY A 60 2.93 -15.95 0.47
N LEU A 61 2.89 -15.01 -0.48
CA LEU A 61 3.65 -15.05 -1.73
C LEU A 61 5.00 -14.31 -1.65
N VAL A 62 5.28 -13.57 -0.57
CA VAL A 62 6.49 -12.72 -0.48
C VAL A 62 7.77 -13.54 -0.66
N GLY A 63 7.84 -14.75 -0.09
CA GLY A 63 9.01 -15.61 -0.25
C GLY A 63 9.25 -16.06 -1.70
N ASP A 64 8.18 -16.41 -2.42
CA ASP A 64 8.28 -16.78 -3.84
C ASP A 64 8.66 -15.58 -4.70
N ILE A 65 8.14 -14.39 -4.36
CA ILE A 65 8.52 -13.12 -5.01
C ILE A 65 10.01 -12.83 -4.77
N ASP A 66 10.52 -12.99 -3.55
CA ASP A 66 11.93 -12.77 -3.24
C ASP A 66 12.85 -13.71 -4.02
N LEU A 67 12.46 -14.98 -4.18
CA LEU A 67 13.20 -15.95 -5.01
C LEU A 67 13.21 -15.54 -6.48
N ALA A 68 12.05 -15.15 -7.02
CA ALA A 68 11.93 -14.70 -8.40
C ALA A 68 12.75 -13.42 -8.67
N LEU A 69 12.78 -12.47 -7.71
CA LEU A 69 13.58 -11.25 -7.82
C LEU A 69 15.08 -11.54 -7.89
N LYS A 70 15.60 -12.44 -7.04
CA LYS A 70 17.01 -12.85 -7.07
C LYS A 70 17.38 -13.45 -8.42
N GLN A 71 16.54 -14.35 -8.93
CA GLN A 71 16.76 -14.98 -10.24
C GLN A 71 16.85 -13.96 -11.37
N LEU A 72 15.94 -12.97 -11.40
CA LEU A 72 15.89 -11.97 -12.47
C LEU A 72 16.94 -10.84 -12.34
N GLN A 73 17.56 -10.67 -11.17
CA GLN A 73 18.58 -9.64 -10.94
C GLN A 73 20.01 -10.17 -11.11
N GLU A 74 20.19 -11.49 -11.13
CA GLU A 74 21.48 -12.16 -11.35
C GLU A 74 21.76 -12.45 -12.85
N GLU A 75 20.76 -12.21 -13.73
CA GLU A 75 20.87 -12.21 -15.20
C GLU A 75 21.33 -10.85 -15.76
#